data_AF-A0A7S2F8R1-F1
#
_entry.id   AF-A0A7S2F8R1-F1
#
_cell.length_a   1.000
_cell.length_b   1.000
_cell.length_c   1.000
_cell.angle_alpha   90.00
_cell.angle_beta   90.00
_cell.angle_gamma   90.00
#
_symmetry.space_group_name_H-M   'P 1'
#
loop_
_entity.id
_entity.type
_entity.pdbx_description
1 polymer ?
#
loop_
_entity_poly.entity_id
_entity_poly.type
_entity_poly.pdbx_seq_one_letter_code
_entity_poly.pdbx_strand_id
1 'polypeptide(L)'
;DGTLMQLFAFFVERCRSALGVVLCFSPIGDAWRTRIRQFPSLVSCCTIDWYTTWPADALGAVASKFLATIPDLEDSVRLACVEMCRTFHADSKELAVRFREELKRVYYSTPTSFLELIQTFKSLLADKRQTISSLKSKYEVGLQKLTTTETSVESMKQD
;
A
#
# COMPACT_ATOMS: atom_id res chain seq x y z
N ASP A 1 -34.37 -41.91 19.86
CA ASP A 1 -35.54 -41.05 19.67
C ASP A 1 -35.34 -39.70 20.32
N GLY A 2 -34.75 -38.77 19.56
CA GLY A 2 -34.67 -37.38 19.98
C GLY A 2 -35.95 -36.66 19.58
N THR A 3 -36.59 -35.96 20.51
CA THR A 3 -37.73 -35.10 20.16
C THR A 3 -37.30 -34.07 19.11
N LEU A 4 -38.23 -33.57 18.29
CA LEU A 4 -37.94 -32.54 17.27
C LEU A 4 -37.19 -31.34 17.86
N MET A 5 -37.47 -30.98 19.11
CA MET A 5 -36.75 -29.92 19.85
C MET A 5 -35.28 -30.24 20.08
N GLN A 6 -34.93 -31.49 20.40
CA GLN A 6 -33.53 -31.91 20.61
C GLN A 6 -32.75 -31.92 19.29
N LEU A 7 -33.38 -32.35 18.19
CA LEU A 7 -32.77 -32.30 16.86
C LEU A 7 -32.55 -30.85 16.39
N PHE A 8 -33.50 -29.95 16.65
CA PHE A 8 -33.35 -28.54 16.34
C PHE A 8 -32.24 -27.89 17.18
N ALA A 9 -32.17 -28.17 18.49
CA ALA A 9 -31.08 -27.68 19.33
C ALA A 9 -29.72 -28.17 18.85
N PHE A 10 -29.61 -29.45 18.46
CA PHE A 10 -28.39 -30.01 17.87
C PHE A 10 -28.00 -29.29 16.57
N PHE A 11 -28.96 -29.04 15.69
CA PHE A 11 -28.73 -28.28 14.45
C PHE A 11 -28.22 -26.86 14.75
N VAL A 12 -28.86 -26.14 15.67
CA VAL A 12 -28.46 -24.79 16.05
C VAL A 12 -27.04 -24.77 16.62
N GLU A 13 -26.68 -25.73 17.48
CA GLU A 13 -25.33 -25.82 18.04
C GLU A 13 -24.27 -26.07 16.96
N ARG A 14 -24.58 -26.95 16.00
CA ARG A 14 -23.72 -27.19 14.84
C ARG A 14 -23.52 -25.92 14.02
N CYS A 15 -24.60 -25.17 13.75
CA CYS A 15 -24.50 -23.88 13.05
C CYS A 15 -23.64 -22.88 13.81
N ARG A 16 -23.81 -22.72 15.13
CA ARG A 16 -23.01 -21.80 15.95
C ARG A 16 -21.52 -22.15 15.94
N SER A 17 -21.19 -23.45 15.98
CA SER A 17 -19.80 -23.91 15.95
C SER A 17 -19.13 -23.77 14.59
N ALA A 18 -19.91 -23.83 13.49
CA ALA A 18 -19.38 -23.84 12.14
C ALA A 18 -19.47 -22.49 11.41
N LEU A 19 -20.34 -21.56 11.88
CA LEU A 19 -20.57 -20.28 11.22
C LEU A 19 -19.93 -19.13 12.01
N GLY A 20 -18.78 -18.67 11.56
CA GLY A 20 -18.20 -17.38 11.96
C GLY A 20 -18.70 -16.27 11.04
N VAL A 21 -19.35 -15.24 11.61
CA VAL A 21 -19.79 -14.05 10.85
C VAL A 21 -18.94 -12.86 11.27
N VAL A 22 -18.30 -12.21 10.29
CA VAL A 22 -17.55 -10.96 10.49
C VAL A 22 -18.29 -9.83 9.78
N LEU A 23 -18.54 -8.74 10.50
CA LEU A 23 -19.24 -7.58 9.98
C LEU A 23 -18.30 -6.38 10.02
N CYS A 24 -18.07 -5.75 8.87
CA CYS A 24 -17.21 -4.57 8.76
C CYS A 24 -18.08 -3.31 8.61
N PHE A 25 -17.91 -2.36 9.53
CA PHE A 25 -18.62 -1.09 9.51
C PHE A 25 -17.65 0.07 9.48
N SER A 26 -18.01 1.13 8.76
CA SER A 26 -17.30 2.41 8.90
C SER A 26 -17.78 3.12 10.17
N PRO A 27 -16.88 3.59 11.05
CA PRO A 27 -17.24 4.40 12.21
C PRO A 27 -17.60 5.84 11.82
N ILE A 28 -17.40 6.22 10.55
CA ILE A 28 -17.65 7.57 10.06
C ILE A 28 -19.15 7.76 9.80
N GLY A 29 -19.71 8.83 10.35
CA GLY A 29 -21.13 9.19 10.23
C GLY A 29 -22.03 8.50 11.27
N ASP A 30 -23.34 8.64 11.10
CA ASP A 30 -24.32 8.19 12.10
C ASP A 30 -24.92 6.82 11.83
N ALA A 31 -24.65 6.24 10.66
CA ALA A 31 -25.20 4.94 10.27
C ALA A 31 -24.82 3.83 11.26
N TRP A 32 -23.56 3.79 11.70
CA TRP A 32 -23.09 2.82 12.70
C TRP A 32 -23.84 2.97 14.03
N ARG A 33 -23.97 4.20 14.53
CA ARG A 33 -24.70 4.50 15.77
C ARG A 33 -26.16 4.07 15.68
N THR A 34 -26.82 4.35 14.56
CA THR A 34 -28.22 3.96 14.33
C THR A 34 -28.38 2.44 14.27
N ARG A 35 -27.45 1.71 13.64
CA ARG A 35 -27.47 0.24 13.58
C ARG A 35 -27.30 -0.41 14.95
N ILE A 36 -26.36 0.06 15.77
CA ILE A 36 -26.21 -0.47 17.15
C ILE A 36 -27.49 -0.26 17.97
N ARG A 37 -28.15 0.90 17.83
CA ARG A 37 -29.42 1.16 18.53
C ARG A 37 -30.55 0.25 18.05
N GLN A 38 -30.60 -0.05 16.76
CA GLN A 38 -31.60 -0.95 16.17
C GLN A 38 -31.32 -2.43 16.50
N PHE A 39 -30.06 -2.81 16.63
CA PHE A 39 -29.62 -4.19 16.84
C PHE A 39 -28.63 -4.30 18.02
N PRO A 40 -29.11 -4.33 19.28
CA PRO A 40 -28.26 -4.44 20.46
C PRO A 40 -27.38 -5.69 20.50
N SER A 41 -27.80 -6.76 19.80
CA SER A 41 -27.06 -8.01 19.67
C SER A 41 -25.67 -7.84 19.04
N LEU A 42 -25.46 -6.81 18.23
CA LEU A 42 -24.15 -6.49 17.65
C LEU A 42 -23.11 -6.11 18.70
N VAL A 43 -23.54 -5.63 19.87
CA VAL A 43 -22.65 -5.28 20.98
C VAL A 43 -22.60 -6.40 22.02
N SER A 44 -23.72 -7.07 22.28
CA SER A 44 -23.78 -8.11 23.30
C SER A 44 -23.27 -9.48 22.85
N CYS A 45 -23.36 -9.80 21.56
CA CYS A 45 -23.06 -11.13 21.01
C CYS A 45 -21.87 -11.16 20.04
N CYS A 46 -21.24 -10.01 19.77
CA CYS A 46 -20.07 -9.92 18.90
C CYS A 46 -18.90 -9.25 19.64
N THR A 47 -17.68 -9.61 19.26
CA THR A 47 -16.47 -8.90 19.69
C THR A 47 -16.25 -7.69 18.79
N ILE A 48 -16.06 -6.52 19.39
CA ILE A 48 -15.74 -5.29 18.66
C ILE A 48 -14.22 -5.16 18.55
N ASP A 49 -13.73 -5.09 17.32
CA ASP A 49 -12.33 -4.81 17.02
C ASP A 49 -12.19 -3.46 16.31
N TRP A 50 -11.34 -2.57 16.84
CA TRP A 50 -11.21 -1.20 16.37
C TRP A 50 -9.99 -1.03 15.47
N TYR A 51 -10.25 -0.68 14.21
CA TYR A 51 -9.21 -0.35 13.25
C TYR A 51 -8.85 1.13 13.36
N THR A 52 -7.74 1.39 14.05
CA THR A 52 -7.18 2.73 14.20
C THR A 52 -6.20 3.06 13.07
N THR A 53 -5.85 4.34 12.95
CA THR A 53 -4.82 4.77 12.01
C THR A 53 -3.49 4.10 12.35
N TRP A 54 -2.70 3.76 11.33
CA TRP A 54 -1.40 3.15 11.56
C TRP A 54 -0.48 4.08 12.35
N PRO A 55 0.14 3.59 13.45
CA PRO A 55 1.15 4.35 14.17
C PRO A 55 2.40 4.50 13.28
N ALA A 56 3.26 5.45 13.67
CA ALA A 56 4.46 5.76 12.90
C ALA A 56 5.36 4.52 12.69
N ASP A 57 5.47 3.65 13.68
CA ASP A 57 6.29 2.44 13.59
C ASP A 57 5.72 1.41 12.61
N ALA A 58 4.38 1.29 12.56
CA ALA A 58 3.72 0.43 11.58
C ALA A 58 3.94 0.96 10.15
N LEU A 59 3.85 2.28 9.95
CA LEU A 59 4.17 2.92 8.67
C LEU A 59 5.62 2.63 8.25
N GLY A 60 6.56 2.73 9.19
CA GLY A 60 7.97 2.41 8.97
C GLY A 60 8.19 0.94 8.60
N ALA A 61 7.59 0.01 9.34
CA ALA A 61 7.72 -1.42 9.08
C ALA A 61 7.13 -1.81 7.72
N VAL A 62 5.96 -1.27 7.36
CA VAL A 62 5.34 -1.50 6.06
C VAL A 62 6.18 -0.91 4.94
N ALA A 63 6.59 0.35 5.04
CA ALA A 63 7.45 0.97 4.04
C ALA A 63 8.76 0.21 3.85
N SER A 64 9.42 -0.20 4.95
CA SER A 64 10.66 -0.98 4.89
C SER A 64 10.46 -2.30 4.15
N LYS A 65 9.39 -3.04 4.48
CA LYS A 65 9.08 -4.32 3.81
C LYS A 65 8.82 -4.14 2.31
N PHE A 66 8.07 -3.10 1.94
CA PHE A 66 7.72 -2.86 0.53
C PHE A 66 8.93 -2.33 -0.27
N LEU A 67 9.74 -1.44 0.30
CA LEU A 67 10.92 -0.88 -0.36
C LEU A 67 12.07 -1.89 -0.45
N ALA A 68 12.14 -2.87 0.44
CA ALA A 68 13.13 -3.97 0.35
C ALA A 68 13.00 -4.82 -0.93
N THR A 69 11.85 -4.75 -1.62
CA THR A 69 11.64 -5.46 -2.89
C THR A 69 12.24 -4.75 -4.11
N ILE A 70 12.76 -3.52 -3.94
CA ILE A 70 13.41 -2.76 -5.01
C ILE A 70 14.86 -3.28 -5.17
N PRO A 71 15.26 -3.76 -6.35
CA PRO A 71 16.63 -4.20 -6.59
C PRO A 71 17.61 -3.01 -6.60
N ASP A 72 18.88 -3.26 -6.30
CA ASP A 72 19.97 -2.27 -6.39
C ASP A 72 19.67 -0.96 -5.64
N LEU A 73 19.05 -1.06 -4.45
CA LEU A 73 18.83 0.07 -3.57
C LEU A 73 19.70 -0.11 -2.32
N GLU A 74 20.66 0.80 -2.16
CA GLU A 74 21.54 0.81 -1.00
C GLU A 74 20.73 0.95 0.30
N ASP A 75 21.16 0.27 1.36
CA ASP A 75 20.47 0.22 2.65
C ASP A 75 20.29 1.61 3.26
N SER A 76 21.31 2.48 3.16
CA SER A 76 21.27 3.86 3.63
C SER A 76 20.18 4.68 2.94
N VAL A 77 20.10 4.58 1.61
CA VAL A 77 19.09 5.24 0.77
C VAL A 77 17.71 4.68 1.05
N ARG A 78 17.60 3.35 1.20
CA ARG A 78 16.32 2.71 1.53
C ARG A 78 15.75 3.21 2.85
N LEU A 79 16.57 3.31 3.89
CA LEU A 79 16.15 3.85 5.19
C LEU A 79 15.69 5.32 5.07
N ALA A 80 16.40 6.13 4.29
CA ALA A 80 15.98 7.50 4.01
C ALA A 80 14.63 7.55 3.27
N CYS A 81 14.39 6.67 2.29
CA CYS A 81 13.11 6.56 1.60
C CYS A 81 11.97 6.13 2.54
N VAL A 82 12.22 5.21 3.47
CA VAL A 82 11.24 4.80 4.49
C VAL A 82 10.82 6.00 5.33
N GLU A 83 11.79 6.78 5.81
CA GLU A 83 11.51 7.96 6.62
C GLU A 83 10.74 9.02 5.81
N MET A 84 11.15 9.25 4.56
CA MET A 84 10.45 10.18 3.67
C MET A 84 8.98 9.78 3.44
N CYS A 85 8.68 8.48 3.25
CA CYS A 85 7.31 8.01 3.15
C CYS A 85 6.50 8.29 4.43
N ARG A 86 7.09 8.08 5.61
CA ARG A 86 6.42 8.38 6.91
C ARG A 86 6.09 9.86 7.01
N THR A 87 7.06 10.73 6.72
CA THR A 87 6.89 12.18 6.76
C THR A 87 5.81 12.64 5.80
N PHE A 88 5.84 12.22 4.54
CA PHE A 88 4.82 12.60 3.56
C PHE A 88 3.40 12.19 3.96
N HIS A 89 3.25 11.03 4.61
CA HIS A 89 1.95 10.60 5.11
C HIS A 89 1.48 11.42 6.31
N ALA A 90 2.39 11.80 7.20
CA ALA A 90 2.09 12.69 8.33
C ALA A 90 1.70 14.09 7.84
N ASP A 91 2.48 14.68 6.95
CA ASP A 91 2.23 16.00 6.36
C ASP A 91 0.90 16.02 5.60
N SER A 92 0.59 14.95 4.86
CA SER A 92 -0.69 14.82 4.17
C SER A 92 -1.88 14.85 5.14
N LYS A 93 -1.75 14.29 6.35
CA LYS A 93 -2.79 14.36 7.38
C LYS A 93 -2.96 15.78 7.90
N GLU A 94 -1.87 16.49 8.17
CA GLU A 94 -1.92 17.89 8.61
C GLU A 94 -2.54 18.80 7.54
N LEU A 95 -2.13 18.63 6.29
CA LEU A 95 -2.71 19.34 5.14
C LEU A 95 -4.20 19.02 4.96
N ALA A 96 -4.63 17.79 5.21
CA ALA A 96 -6.05 17.43 5.15
C ALA A 96 -6.90 18.18 6.18
N VAL A 97 -6.35 18.43 7.38
CA VAL A 97 -7.00 19.23 8.42
C VAL A 97 -7.14 20.68 7.96
N ARG A 98 -6.05 21.29 7.49
CA ARG A 98 -6.06 22.67 6.96
C ARG A 98 -7.02 22.82 5.78
N PHE A 99 -7.01 21.86 4.85
CA PHE A 99 -7.91 21.84 3.69
C PHE A 99 -9.39 21.82 4.11
N ARG A 100 -9.72 21.07 5.18
CA ARG A 100 -11.05 21.08 5.75
C ARG A 100 -11.39 22.41 6.41
N GLU A 101 -10.46 23.04 7.11
CA GLU A 101 -10.69 24.31 7.80
C GLU A 101 -10.95 25.44 6.81
N GLU A 102 -10.11 25.55 5.78
CA GLU A 102 -10.12 26.61 4.78
C GLU A 102 -11.25 26.44 3.76
N LEU A 103 -11.42 25.23 3.21
CA LEU A 103 -12.33 24.99 2.08
C LEU A 103 -13.58 24.19 2.45
N LYS A 104 -13.73 23.80 3.73
CA LYS A 104 -14.84 22.95 4.22
C LYS A 104 -14.98 21.62 3.47
N ARG A 105 -13.91 21.16 2.82
CA ARG A 105 -13.84 19.90 2.09
C ARG A 105 -13.05 18.87 2.90
N VAL A 106 -13.60 17.67 3.06
CA VAL A 106 -12.95 16.61 3.83
C VAL A 106 -12.13 15.73 2.88
N TYR A 107 -10.85 15.55 3.21
CA TYR A 107 -9.98 14.53 2.61
C TYR A 107 -9.65 13.48 3.67
N TYR A 108 -9.81 12.20 3.33
CA TYR A 108 -9.54 11.10 4.25
C TYR A 108 -8.20 10.45 3.90
N SER A 109 -7.23 10.56 4.81
CA SER A 109 -5.97 9.82 4.70
C SER A 109 -6.19 8.38 5.18
N THR A 110 -6.06 7.41 4.26
CA THR A 110 -6.26 5.99 4.54
C THR A 110 -4.94 5.22 4.45
N PRO A 111 -4.81 4.05 5.11
CA PRO A 111 -3.66 3.17 4.90
C PRO A 111 -3.47 2.79 3.41
N THR A 112 -4.56 2.67 2.65
CA THR A 112 -4.50 2.41 1.20
C THR A 112 -3.75 3.52 0.46
N SER A 113 -4.04 4.80 0.76
CA SER A 113 -3.33 5.93 0.15
C SER A 113 -1.82 5.92 0.46
N PHE A 114 -1.42 5.39 1.62
CA PHE A 114 0.00 5.21 1.94
C PHE A 114 0.65 4.08 1.12
N LEU A 115 -0.05 2.96 0.93
CA LEU A 115 0.42 1.87 0.07
C LEU A 115 0.52 2.32 -1.39
N GLU A 116 -0.45 3.12 -1.86
CA GLU A 116 -0.42 3.74 -3.19
C GLU A 116 0.80 4.65 -3.36
N LEU A 117 1.12 5.50 -2.37
CA LEU A 117 2.34 6.33 -2.39
C LEU A 117 3.60 5.49 -2.65
N ILE A 118 3.77 4.40 -1.90
CA ILE A 118 4.95 3.52 -2.04
C ILE A 118 4.95 2.82 -3.39
N GLN A 119 3.78 2.34 -3.84
CA GLN A 119 3.65 1.65 -5.12
C GLN A 119 3.94 2.58 -6.30
N THR A 120 3.41 3.80 -6.27
CA THR A 120 3.69 4.83 -7.28
C THR A 120 5.17 5.17 -7.30
N PHE A 121 5.82 5.33 -6.14
CA PHE A 121 7.27 5.55 -6.07
C PHE A 121 8.05 4.41 -6.73
N LYS A 122 7.71 3.15 -6.43
CA LYS A 122 8.35 1.97 -7.03
C LYS A 122 8.21 1.95 -8.56
N SER A 123 6.99 2.13 -9.06
CA SER A 123 6.74 2.14 -10.50
C SER A 123 7.50 3.27 -11.19
N LEU A 124 7.44 4.48 -10.64
CA LEU A 124 8.13 5.64 -11.20
C LEU A 124 9.65 5.44 -11.21
N LEU A 125 10.22 4.87 -10.15
CA LEU A 125 11.65 4.58 -10.09
C LEU A 125 12.07 3.56 -11.16
N ALA A 126 11.28 2.49 -11.33
CA ALA A 126 11.53 1.49 -12.36
C ALA A 126 11.49 2.10 -13.77
N ASP A 127 10.47 2.91 -14.06
CA ASP A 127 10.31 3.58 -15.35
C ASP A 127 11.48 4.53 -15.64
N LYS A 128 11.92 5.30 -14.64
CA LYS A 128 13.06 6.21 -14.79
C LYS A 128 14.37 5.46 -14.99
N ARG A 129 14.62 4.38 -14.23
CA ARG A 129 15.79 3.52 -14.41
C ARG A 129 15.81 2.90 -15.82
N GLN A 130 14.67 2.39 -16.29
CA GLN A 130 14.55 1.83 -17.63
C GLN A 130 14.82 2.86 -18.72
N THR A 131 14.28 4.07 -18.57
CA THR A 131 14.51 5.19 -19.50
C THR A 131 15.99 5.53 -19.58
N ILE A 132 16.66 5.69 -18.44
CA ILE A 132 18.09 6.03 -18.38
C ILE A 132 18.95 4.89 -18.93
N SER A 133 18.66 3.64 -18.56
CA SER A 133 19.37 2.46 -19.07
C SER A 133 19.27 2.35 -20.59
N SER A 134 18.07 2.59 -21.14
CA SER A 134 17.84 2.59 -22.59
C SER A 134 18.61 3.70 -23.29
N LEU A 135 18.70 4.90 -22.70
CA LEU A 135 19.53 5.99 -23.23
C LEU A 135 21.01 5.63 -23.21
N LYS A 136 21.51 5.10 -22.08
CA LYS A 136 22.90 4.65 -21.94
C LYS A 136 23.27 3.63 -22.99
N SER A 137 22.45 2.59 -23.18
CA SER A 137 22.69 1.54 -24.19
C SER A 137 22.76 2.11 -25.60
N LYS A 138 21.89 3.07 -25.95
CA LYS A 138 21.96 3.76 -27.26
C LYS A 138 23.29 4.51 -27.45
N TYR A 139 23.77 5.20 -26.41
CA TYR A 139 25.07 5.88 -26.46
C TYR A 139 26.23 4.90 -26.59
N GLU A 140 26.22 3.80 -25.84
CA GLU A 140 27.25 2.76 -25.91
C GLU A 140 27.32 2.11 -27.31
N VAL A 141 26.17 1.79 -27.90
CA VAL A 141 26.10 1.27 -29.29
C VAL A 141 26.60 2.31 -30.29
N GLY A 142 26.26 3.58 -30.11
CA GLY A 142 26.76 4.67 -30.95
C GLY A 142 28.28 4.79 -30.90
N LEU A 143 28.86 4.77 -29.69
CA LEU A 143 30.30 4.83 -29.49
C LEU A 143 31.01 3.62 -30.11
N GLN A 144 30.47 2.41 -29.90
CA GLN A 144 31.03 1.18 -30.47
C GLN A 144 31.08 1.25 -32.00
N LYS A 145 30.02 1.76 -32.65
CA LYS A 145 30.00 1.95 -34.10
C LYS A 145 31.07 2.94 -34.59
N LEU A 146 31.32 4.02 -33.85
CA LEU A 146 32.38 4.97 -34.19
C LEU A 146 33.75 4.29 -34.12
N THR A 147 34.04 3.54 -33.05
CA THR A 147 35.30 2.81 -32.89
C THR A 147 35.50 1.74 -33.97
N THR A 148 34.44 0.99 -34.34
CA THR A 148 34.51 0.01 -35.43
C THR A 148 34.79 0.69 -36.78
N THR A 149 34.21 1.87 -37.01
CA THR A 149 34.43 2.62 -38.26
C THR A 149 35.85 3.16 -38.32
N GLU A 150 36.37 3.70 -37.22
CA GLU A 150 37.75 4.17 -37.09
C GLU A 150 38.75 3.04 -37.40
N THR A 151 38.58 1.87 -36.77
CA THR A 151 39.43 0.70 -37.04
C THR A 151 39.31 0.20 -38.48
N SER A 152 38.11 0.22 -39.07
CA SER A 152 37.91 -0.17 -40.47
C SER A 152 38.61 0.78 -41.45
N VAL A 153 38.51 2.10 -41.20
CA VAL A 153 39.17 3.13 -42.02
C VAL A 153 40.70 3.05 -41.88
N GLU A 154 41.22 2.77 -40.68
CA GLU A 154 42.65 2.62 -40.48
C GLU A 154 43.21 1.42 -41.27
N SER A 155 42.50 0.28 -41.27
CA SER A 155 42.86 -0.87 -42.12
C SER A 155 42.87 -0.52 -43.61
N MET A 156 41.85 0.22 -44.08
CA MET A 156 41.77 0.64 -45.49
C MET A 156 42.85 1.62 -45.95
N LYS A 157 43.51 2.34 -45.02
CA LYS A 157 44.63 3.24 -45.35
C LYS A 157 45.97 2.51 -45.48
N GLN A 158 46.07 1.31 -44.93
CA GLN A 158 47.28 0.49 -44.99
C GLN A 158 47.31 -0.41 -46.23
N ASP A 159 46.18 -0.60 -46.90
CA ASP A 159 46.03 -1.20 -48.24
C ASP A 159 46.22 -0.16 -49.35
#